data_AF-F7PTP5-F1
#
_entry.id   AF-F7PTP5-F1
#
_cell.length_a   1.000
_cell.length_b   1.000
_cell.length_c   1.000
_cell.angle_alpha   90.00
_cell.angle_beta   90.00
_cell.angle_gamma   90.00
#
_symmetry.space_group_name_H-M   'P 1'
#
loop_
_entity.id
_entity.type
_entity.pdbx_description
1 polymer ?
#
loop_
_entity_poly.entity_id
_entity_poly.type
_entity_poly.pdbx_seq_one_letter_code
_entity_poly.pdbx_strand_id
1 'polypeptide(L)'
;MEFIHNRLDTLYQFTKEKNYDIYDTETKYKGLPSSFKNRRVIKQKLYKDGNFRFPLIYDLYGLSVMIETEDHKTKQKIECIIDYILDPEYERLDNGYGILVNGDRHYYAMGWDAKLPNCEQMSAEVLQRLELMSHFKHATVHPWFKKAYSKVQEYITDIGAYSLPKEALQERAGCYVLGRHMSLGENRRKKRAYEIESTFRVLKIKKILESHL
;
A
#
# COMPACT_ATOMS: atom_id res chain seq x y z
N MET A 1 15.27 -16.88 1.67
CA MET A 1 13.82 -17.12 1.69
C MET A 1 13.23 -17.18 3.10
N GLU A 2 14.03 -17.47 4.14
CA GLU A 2 13.54 -17.55 5.54
C GLU A 2 13.01 -16.23 6.10
N PHE A 3 13.63 -15.08 5.76
CA PHE A 3 13.20 -13.77 6.25
C PHE A 3 11.74 -13.43 5.89
N ILE A 4 11.34 -13.61 4.63
CA ILE A 4 9.99 -13.22 4.19
C ILE A 4 8.90 -14.12 4.80
N HIS A 5 9.21 -15.40 5.05
CA HIS A 5 8.31 -16.31 5.76
C HIS A 5 8.15 -15.92 7.23
N ASN A 6 9.25 -15.61 7.91
CA ASN A 6 9.21 -15.10 9.29
C ASN A 6 8.45 -13.77 9.38
N ARG A 7 8.60 -12.91 8.36
CA ARG A 7 7.86 -11.65 8.24
C ARG A 7 6.36 -11.93 8.07
N LEU A 8 5.98 -12.80 7.15
CA LEU A 8 4.60 -13.23 6.93
C LEU A 8 3.97 -13.75 8.22
N ASP A 9 4.68 -14.62 8.95
CA ASP A 9 4.17 -15.16 10.21
C ASP A 9 3.99 -14.09 11.27
N THR A 10 4.94 -13.16 11.40
CA THR A 10 4.84 -12.03 12.33
C THR A 10 3.59 -11.18 12.04
N LEU A 11 3.37 -10.84 10.77
CA LEU A 11 2.20 -10.08 10.32
C LEU A 11 0.92 -10.86 10.59
N TYR A 12 0.85 -12.11 10.15
CA TYR A 12 -0.33 -12.95 10.31
C TYR A 12 -0.74 -13.12 11.77
N GLN A 13 0.22 -13.33 12.69
CA GLN A 13 -0.09 -13.46 14.11
C GLN A 13 -0.72 -12.19 14.70
N PHE A 14 -0.37 -11.02 14.16
CA PHE A 14 -0.95 -9.74 14.60
C PHE A 14 -2.28 -9.44 13.91
N THR A 15 -2.37 -9.63 12.60
CA THR A 15 -3.56 -9.27 11.80
C THR A 15 -4.73 -10.21 12.03
N LYS A 16 -4.49 -11.50 12.30
CA LYS A 16 -5.56 -12.46 12.60
C LYS A 16 -6.40 -12.10 13.83
N GLU A 17 -5.82 -11.33 14.76
CA GLU A 17 -6.53 -10.87 15.96
C GLU A 17 -7.36 -9.60 15.72
N LYS A 18 -7.27 -8.99 14.53
CA LYS A 18 -7.92 -7.72 14.19
C LYS A 18 -7.70 -6.63 15.24
N ASN A 19 -6.47 -6.55 15.76
CA ASN A 19 -6.12 -5.57 16.78
C ASN A 19 -5.72 -4.23 16.14
N TYR A 20 -6.53 -3.20 16.36
CA TYR A 20 -6.26 -1.82 15.91
C TYR A 20 -5.78 -0.89 17.04
N ASP A 21 -5.73 -1.39 18.27
CA ASP A 21 -5.24 -0.66 19.43
C ASP A 21 -3.70 -0.68 19.47
N ILE A 22 -3.10 0.12 18.59
CA ILE A 22 -1.65 0.20 18.40
C ILE A 22 -0.97 1.36 19.13
N TYR A 23 -1.74 2.17 19.87
CA TYR A 23 -1.29 3.43 20.43
C TYR A 23 -1.14 3.40 21.95
N ASP A 24 -0.04 3.95 22.45
CA ASP A 24 0.13 4.24 23.87
C ASP A 24 -0.43 5.64 24.20
N THR A 25 -0.57 5.93 25.50
CA THR A 25 -0.96 7.26 25.99
C THR A 25 0.24 8.22 25.96
N GLU A 26 0.01 9.45 25.51
CA GLU A 26 1.05 10.50 25.40
C GLU A 26 1.72 10.82 26.74
N THR A 27 0.97 10.74 27.85
CA THR A 27 1.44 11.01 29.22
C THR A 27 2.60 10.11 29.67
N LYS A 28 2.82 8.98 28.99
CA LYS A 28 3.92 8.05 29.23
C LYS A 28 5.28 8.58 28.75
N TYR A 29 5.31 9.55 27.84
CA TYR A 29 6.53 9.95 27.14
C TYR A 29 6.96 11.38 27.51
N LYS A 30 8.16 11.51 28.10
CA LYS A 30 8.73 12.81 28.48
C LYS A 30 9.48 13.46 27.32
N GLY A 31 9.14 14.71 27.00
CA GLY A 31 9.89 15.51 26.02
C GLY A 31 9.52 15.24 24.57
N LEU A 32 8.27 14.85 24.29
CA LEU A 32 7.78 14.73 22.92
C LEU A 32 7.92 16.10 22.20
N PRO A 33 8.59 16.16 21.04
CA PRO A 33 8.72 17.40 20.28
C PRO A 33 7.37 18.01 19.94
N SER A 34 7.27 19.35 19.95
CA SER A 34 6.04 20.06 19.64
C SER A 34 5.51 19.79 18.23
N SER A 35 6.39 19.41 17.30
CA SER A 35 6.03 18.96 15.95
C SER A 35 5.21 17.66 15.93
N PHE A 36 5.21 16.90 17.03
CA PHE A 36 4.49 15.63 17.17
C PHE A 36 3.28 15.70 18.11
N LYS A 37 2.93 16.89 18.62
CA LYS A 37 1.86 17.08 19.62
C LYS A 37 0.46 16.59 19.23
N ASN A 38 0.22 16.35 17.94
CA ASN A 38 -1.06 15.89 17.40
C ASN A 38 -0.96 14.46 16.81
N ARG A 39 0.14 13.75 17.08
CA ARG A 39 0.37 12.40 16.54
C ARG A 39 0.49 11.41 17.68
N ARG A 40 -0.26 10.32 17.59
CA ARG A 40 -0.24 9.29 18.62
C ARG A 40 1.06 8.48 18.58
N VAL A 41 1.51 8.02 19.75
CA VAL A 41 2.73 7.23 19.89
C VAL A 41 2.39 5.75 19.76
N ILE A 42 3.12 5.03 18.91
CA ILE A 42 2.92 3.60 18.68
C ILE A 42 3.51 2.82 19.87
N LYS A 43 2.78 1.81 20.35
CA LYS A 43 3.22 0.90 21.42
C LYS A 43 4.55 0.25 21.05
N GLN A 44 5.60 0.49 21.84
CA GLN A 44 6.96 -0.03 21.59
C GLN A 44 7.02 -1.57 21.40
N LYS A 45 6.15 -2.32 22.09
CA LYS A 45 6.05 -3.78 21.95
C LYS A 45 5.70 -4.24 20.53
N LEU A 46 5.20 -3.34 19.68
CA LEU A 46 4.82 -3.63 18.30
C LEU A 46 5.97 -3.43 17.30
N TYR A 47 7.15 -2.97 17.71
CA TYR A 47 8.30 -2.78 16.81
C TYR A 47 9.64 -3.04 17.51
N LYS A 48 9.62 -3.92 18.52
CA LYS A 48 10.82 -4.26 19.29
C LYS A 48 11.94 -4.74 18.35
N ASP A 49 13.14 -4.21 18.56
CA ASP A 49 14.34 -4.54 17.77
C ASP A 49 14.16 -4.33 16.24
N GLY A 50 13.27 -3.40 15.86
CA GLY A 50 12.93 -3.13 14.46
C GLY A 50 11.96 -4.13 13.83
N ASN A 51 11.47 -5.12 14.57
CA ASN A 51 10.51 -6.10 14.07
C ASN A 51 9.06 -5.59 14.24
N PHE A 52 8.57 -4.87 13.23
CA PHE A 52 7.21 -4.30 13.21
C PHE A 52 6.13 -5.38 13.17
N ARG A 53 5.18 -5.43 14.10
CA ARG A 53 4.13 -6.45 14.09
C ARG A 53 2.98 -6.15 13.12
N PHE A 54 2.85 -4.90 12.70
CA PHE A 54 1.81 -4.43 11.78
C PHE A 54 2.31 -4.33 10.34
N PRO A 55 1.40 -4.36 9.34
CA PRO A 55 1.75 -4.32 7.92
C PRO A 55 2.33 -2.98 7.48
N LEU A 56 3.40 -2.99 6.71
CA LEU A 56 3.98 -1.82 6.06
C LEU A 56 3.70 -1.88 4.56
N ILE A 57 3.80 -0.74 3.87
CA ILE A 57 3.66 -0.73 2.40
C ILE A 57 4.65 -1.67 1.70
N TYR A 58 5.86 -1.82 2.25
CA TYR A 58 6.87 -2.73 1.68
C TYR A 58 6.46 -4.20 1.79
N ASP A 59 5.67 -4.55 2.80
CA ASP A 59 5.18 -5.93 2.96
C ASP A 59 4.30 -6.30 1.78
N LEU A 60 3.43 -5.40 1.30
CA LEU A 60 2.56 -5.67 0.15
C LEU A 60 3.34 -6.10 -1.09
N TYR A 61 4.53 -5.56 -1.34
CA TYR A 61 5.38 -5.99 -2.46
C TYR A 61 5.97 -7.39 -2.26
N GLY A 62 6.41 -7.70 -1.04
CA GLY A 62 6.90 -9.04 -0.73
C GLY A 62 5.78 -10.08 -0.85
N LEU A 63 4.61 -9.75 -0.31
CA LEU A 63 3.43 -10.61 -0.33
C LEU A 63 2.87 -10.79 -1.75
N SER A 64 2.95 -9.78 -2.62
CA SER A 64 2.46 -9.90 -4.01
C SER A 64 3.27 -10.90 -4.82
N VAL A 65 4.56 -11.06 -4.53
CA VAL A 65 5.39 -12.10 -5.15
C VAL A 65 5.09 -13.47 -4.54
N MET A 66 4.98 -13.55 -3.20
CA MET A 66 4.71 -14.82 -2.52
C MET A 66 3.35 -15.42 -2.92
N ILE A 67 2.30 -14.60 -3.05
CA ILE A 67 0.95 -15.13 -3.33
C ILE A 67 0.86 -15.83 -4.70
N GLU A 68 1.74 -15.49 -5.64
CA GLU A 68 1.81 -16.13 -6.96
C GLU A 68 2.44 -17.53 -6.90
N THR A 69 3.46 -17.72 -6.06
CA THR A 69 4.32 -18.92 -6.09
C THR A 69 4.07 -19.93 -4.96
N GLU A 70 3.45 -19.49 -3.87
CA GLU A 70 3.38 -20.28 -2.63
C GLU A 70 2.14 -21.19 -2.51
N ASP A 71 2.14 -22.04 -1.49
CA ASP A 71 1.07 -22.98 -1.20
C ASP A 71 -0.23 -22.32 -0.69
N HIS A 72 -1.32 -23.07 -0.70
CA HIS A 72 -2.64 -22.58 -0.26
C HIS A 72 -2.63 -22.00 1.17
N LYS A 73 -1.89 -22.62 2.10
CA LYS A 73 -1.80 -22.18 3.49
C LYS A 73 -1.13 -20.81 3.60
N THR A 74 -0.07 -20.59 2.82
CA THR A 74 0.62 -19.32 2.74
C THR A 74 -0.27 -18.24 2.14
N LYS A 75 -0.98 -18.56 1.05
CA LYS A 75 -1.96 -17.63 0.43
C LYS A 75 -3.05 -17.21 1.42
N GLN A 76 -3.57 -18.12 2.24
CA GLN A 76 -4.55 -17.77 3.28
C GLN A 76 -4.02 -16.79 4.33
N LYS A 77 -2.76 -16.92 4.76
CA LYS A 77 -2.15 -15.96 5.68
C LYS A 77 -2.02 -14.58 5.02
N ILE A 78 -1.64 -14.55 3.75
CA ILE A 78 -1.52 -13.30 2.99
C ILE A 78 -2.89 -12.62 2.89
N GLU A 79 -3.93 -13.33 2.47
CA GLU A 79 -5.27 -12.76 2.36
C GLU A 79 -5.81 -12.28 3.71
N CYS A 80 -5.48 -12.96 4.82
CA CYS A 80 -5.80 -12.47 6.17
C CYS A 80 -5.13 -11.12 6.50
N ILE A 81 -3.89 -10.90 6.05
CA ILE A 81 -3.20 -9.61 6.21
C ILE A 81 -3.86 -8.54 5.32
N ILE A 82 -4.24 -8.91 4.09
CA ILE A 82 -4.94 -8.01 3.17
C ILE A 82 -6.29 -7.61 3.75
N ASP A 83 -7.08 -8.54 4.26
CA ASP A 83 -8.36 -8.26 4.92
C ASP A 83 -8.21 -7.29 6.09
N TYR A 84 -7.13 -7.39 6.88
CA TYR A 84 -6.85 -6.44 7.95
C TYR A 84 -6.58 -5.02 7.43
N ILE A 85 -5.86 -4.88 6.32
CA ILE A 85 -5.58 -3.57 5.70
C ILE A 85 -6.85 -2.95 5.08
N LEU A 86 -7.74 -3.79 4.56
CA LEU A 86 -9.01 -3.38 3.95
C LEU A 86 -10.10 -3.07 4.99
N ASP A 87 -9.90 -3.45 6.25
CA ASP A 87 -10.86 -3.27 7.32
C ASP A 87 -11.07 -1.77 7.63
N PRO A 88 -12.32 -1.28 7.76
CA PRO A 88 -12.60 0.12 8.08
C PRO A 88 -11.92 0.62 9.37
N GLU A 89 -11.66 -0.25 10.35
CA GLU A 89 -10.94 0.15 11.57
C GLU A 89 -9.45 0.45 11.30
N TYR A 90 -8.83 -0.22 10.33
CA TYR A 90 -7.48 0.11 9.87
C TYR A 90 -7.43 1.53 9.29
N GLU A 91 -8.49 1.94 8.60
CA GLU A 91 -8.57 3.28 8.03
C GLU A 91 -8.65 4.39 9.09
N ARG A 92 -9.04 4.05 10.33
CA ARG A 92 -9.05 5.00 11.47
C ARG A 92 -7.70 5.19 12.17
N LEU A 93 -6.69 4.41 11.80
CA LEU A 93 -5.32 4.63 12.27
C LEU A 93 -4.76 5.94 11.71
N ASP A 94 -3.84 6.56 12.44
CA ASP A 94 -3.17 7.79 11.98
C ASP A 94 -2.41 7.51 10.68
N ASN A 95 -2.41 8.50 9.77
CA ASN A 95 -1.56 8.44 8.58
C ASN A 95 -0.07 8.37 8.97
N GLY A 96 0.64 7.49 8.29
CA GLY A 96 1.98 7.05 8.64
C GLY A 96 2.03 6.27 9.95
N TYR A 97 0.93 5.71 10.43
CA TYR A 97 0.79 5.08 11.76
C TYR A 97 1.01 5.95 12.99
N GLY A 98 1.89 6.96 13.01
CA GLY A 98 2.14 7.78 14.20
C GLY A 98 3.63 7.93 14.52
N ILE A 99 3.98 7.95 15.80
CA ILE A 99 5.34 8.20 16.29
C ILE A 99 5.99 6.93 16.86
N LEU A 100 7.21 6.64 16.44
CA LEU A 100 8.10 5.63 17.01
C LEU A 100 9.00 6.27 18.07
N VAL A 101 9.34 5.50 19.10
CA VAL A 101 10.24 5.90 20.17
C VAL A 101 11.46 4.99 20.14
N ASN A 102 12.66 5.56 20.11
CA ASN A 102 13.92 4.82 20.14
C ASN A 102 14.74 5.24 21.37
N GLY A 103 14.77 4.40 22.41
CA GLY A 103 15.43 4.74 23.68
C GLY A 103 14.84 6.00 24.33
N ASP A 104 15.70 6.75 25.02
CA ASP A 104 15.29 7.98 25.71
C ASP A 104 15.24 9.16 24.73
N ARG A 105 14.07 9.80 24.63
CA ARG A 105 13.83 11.07 23.94
C ARG A 105 14.11 11.13 22.43
N HIS A 106 14.35 10.01 21.75
CA HIS A 106 14.39 10.00 20.29
C HIS A 106 13.06 9.54 19.70
N TYR A 107 12.50 10.39 18.84
CA TYR A 107 11.18 10.22 18.26
C TYR A 107 11.24 10.30 16.74
N TYR A 108 10.58 9.37 16.07
CA TYR A 108 10.52 9.32 14.61
C TYR A 108 9.08 9.25 14.13
N ALA A 109 8.76 9.99 13.08
CA ALA A 109 7.55 9.77 12.33
C ALA A 109 7.63 8.39 11.64
N MET A 110 6.69 7.50 11.94
CA MET A 110 6.41 6.41 11.02
C MET A 110 5.71 7.02 9.78
N GLY A 111 5.98 6.47 8.60
CA GLY A 111 5.55 7.05 7.32
C GLY A 111 5.21 6.01 6.25
N TRP A 112 5.15 4.73 6.61
CA TRP A 112 5.08 3.62 5.67
C TRP A 112 3.89 2.69 5.95
N ASP A 113 2.72 3.28 6.23
CA ASP A 113 1.49 2.49 6.36
C ASP A 113 1.05 1.91 5.02
N ALA A 114 0.17 0.90 5.10
CA ALA A 114 -0.37 0.23 3.94
C ALA A 114 -1.75 0.77 3.53
N LYS A 115 -2.15 1.96 4.00
CA LYS A 115 -3.47 2.53 3.71
C LYS A 115 -3.71 2.68 2.22
N LEU A 116 -4.99 2.68 1.88
CA LEU A 116 -5.45 2.85 0.52
C LEU A 116 -5.62 4.34 0.22
N PRO A 117 -5.08 4.85 -0.90
CA PRO A 117 -5.24 6.25 -1.25
C PRO A 117 -6.69 6.57 -1.62
N ASN A 118 -7.10 7.82 -1.40
CA ASN A 118 -8.38 8.30 -1.91
C ASN A 118 -8.41 8.19 -3.44
N CYS A 119 -9.46 7.54 -3.98
CA CYS A 119 -9.60 7.26 -5.40
C CYS A 119 -10.71 8.07 -6.10
N GLU A 120 -11.08 9.25 -5.58
CA GLU A 120 -12.00 10.16 -6.30
C GLU A 120 -11.38 10.65 -7.62
N GLN A 121 -10.06 10.87 -7.62
CA GLN A 121 -9.29 11.26 -8.80
C GLN A 121 -8.18 10.25 -9.06
N MET A 122 -7.91 9.99 -10.34
CA MET A 122 -6.82 9.10 -10.73
C MET A 122 -5.48 9.81 -10.54
N SER A 123 -4.67 9.28 -9.63
CA SER A 123 -3.33 9.77 -9.30
C SER A 123 -2.30 8.64 -9.43
N ALA A 124 -1.02 9.00 -9.39
CA ALA A 124 0.06 8.01 -9.49
C ALA A 124 0.03 7.04 -8.31
N GLU A 125 -0.33 7.51 -7.12
CA GLU A 125 -0.49 6.68 -5.93
C GLU A 125 -1.69 5.73 -6.07
N VAL A 126 -2.82 6.19 -6.60
CA VAL A 126 -3.99 5.34 -6.87
C VAL A 126 -3.65 4.27 -7.90
N LEU A 127 -3.00 4.63 -9.02
CA LEU A 127 -2.60 3.68 -10.05
C LEU A 127 -1.60 2.66 -9.52
N GLN A 128 -0.57 3.12 -8.79
CA GLN A 128 0.42 2.26 -8.15
C GLN A 128 -0.26 1.28 -7.19
N ARG A 129 -1.17 1.78 -6.34
CA ARG A 129 -1.84 0.94 -5.35
C ARG A 129 -2.79 -0.04 -6.02
N LEU A 130 -3.48 0.39 -7.07
CA LEU A 130 -4.36 -0.48 -7.84
C LEU A 130 -3.58 -1.63 -8.50
N GLU A 131 -2.42 -1.32 -9.08
CA GLU A 131 -1.49 -2.32 -9.63
C GLU A 131 -1.05 -3.32 -8.54
N LEU A 132 -0.56 -2.82 -7.40
CA LEU A 132 -0.09 -3.67 -6.32
C LEU A 132 -1.20 -4.53 -5.71
N MET A 133 -2.38 -3.95 -5.45
CA MET A 133 -3.50 -4.64 -4.84
C MET A 133 -4.17 -5.64 -5.79
N SER A 134 -3.91 -5.56 -7.10
CA SER A 134 -4.48 -6.50 -8.07
C SER A 134 -3.99 -7.92 -7.87
N HIS A 135 -2.85 -8.14 -7.21
CA HIS A 135 -2.33 -9.47 -6.89
C HIS A 135 -3.13 -10.23 -5.83
N PHE A 136 -3.98 -9.54 -5.04
CA PHE A 136 -4.68 -10.15 -3.91
C PHE A 136 -6.17 -10.30 -4.20
N LYS A 137 -6.70 -11.52 -4.13
CA LYS A 137 -8.08 -11.80 -4.52
C LYS A 137 -9.07 -11.07 -3.62
N HIS A 138 -8.82 -10.99 -2.31
CA HIS A 138 -9.72 -10.29 -1.40
C HIS A 138 -9.74 -8.78 -1.67
N ALA A 139 -8.61 -8.21 -2.12
CA ALA A 139 -8.55 -6.82 -2.53
C ALA A 139 -9.37 -6.54 -3.80
N THR A 140 -9.31 -7.42 -4.80
CA THR A 140 -10.01 -7.17 -6.08
C THR A 140 -11.54 -7.12 -5.95
N VAL A 141 -12.10 -7.80 -4.94
CA VAL A 141 -13.55 -7.75 -4.65
C VAL A 141 -13.96 -6.58 -3.74
N HIS A 142 -12.99 -5.90 -3.13
CA HIS A 142 -13.23 -4.80 -2.19
C HIS A 142 -13.81 -3.55 -2.88
N PRO A 143 -14.71 -2.78 -2.23
CA PRO A 143 -15.31 -1.59 -2.84
C PRO A 143 -14.30 -0.55 -3.32
N TRP A 144 -13.20 -0.33 -2.58
CA TRP A 144 -12.14 0.60 -3.01
C TRP A 144 -11.53 0.17 -4.35
N PHE A 145 -11.22 -1.13 -4.51
CA PHE A 145 -10.59 -1.63 -5.73
C PHE A 145 -11.55 -1.48 -6.92
N LYS A 146 -12.81 -1.89 -6.74
CA LYS A 146 -13.85 -1.73 -7.77
C LYS A 146 -14.02 -0.27 -8.19
N LYS A 147 -14.03 0.65 -7.22
CA LYS A 147 -14.12 2.10 -7.49
C LYS A 147 -12.89 2.61 -8.25
N ALA A 148 -11.69 2.30 -7.78
CA ALA A 148 -10.45 2.72 -8.42
C ALA A 148 -10.27 2.11 -9.83
N TYR A 149 -10.65 0.85 -10.02
CA TYR A 149 -10.60 0.19 -11.32
C TYR A 149 -11.66 0.73 -12.29
N SER A 150 -12.86 1.07 -11.80
CA SER A 150 -13.89 1.76 -12.59
C SER A 150 -13.38 3.11 -13.08
N LYS A 151 -12.69 3.87 -12.21
CA LYS A 151 -12.04 5.14 -12.59
C LYS A 151 -11.02 4.96 -13.71
N VAL A 152 -10.28 3.86 -13.77
CA VAL A 152 -9.39 3.55 -14.90
C VAL A 152 -10.18 3.40 -16.21
N GLN A 153 -11.38 2.80 -16.16
CA GLN A 153 -12.20 2.59 -17.37
C GLN A 153 -12.73 3.89 -17.97
N GLU A 154 -12.84 4.97 -17.18
CA GLU A 154 -13.21 6.30 -17.68
C GLU A 154 -12.18 6.88 -18.68
N TYR A 155 -10.97 6.30 -18.76
CA TYR A 155 -9.88 6.75 -19.63
C TYR A 155 -9.68 5.87 -20.87
N ILE A 156 -10.65 5.02 -21.22
CA ILE A 156 -10.62 4.25 -22.46
C ILE A 156 -10.78 5.19 -23.66
N THR A 157 -9.92 5.02 -24.65
CA THR A 157 -9.95 5.71 -25.94
C THR A 157 -10.90 5.02 -26.93
N ASP A 158 -11.24 5.70 -28.01
CA ASP A 158 -12.04 5.18 -29.13
C ASP A 158 -11.45 3.91 -29.77
N ILE A 159 -10.12 3.75 -29.75
CA ILE A 159 -9.42 2.57 -30.26
C ILE A 159 -9.23 1.45 -29.21
N GLY A 160 -9.83 1.59 -28.01
CA GLY A 160 -9.73 0.61 -26.92
C GLY A 160 -8.42 0.63 -26.13
N ALA A 161 -7.52 1.59 -26.41
CA ALA A 161 -6.36 1.90 -25.57
C ALA A 161 -6.77 2.73 -24.34
N TYR A 162 -5.83 3.07 -23.46
CA TYR A 162 -6.07 3.92 -22.28
C TYR A 162 -5.24 5.20 -22.35
N SER A 163 -5.79 6.33 -21.90
CA SER A 163 -5.06 7.59 -21.77
C SER A 163 -5.34 8.25 -20.40
N LEU A 164 -4.63 7.77 -19.37
CA LEU A 164 -4.71 8.26 -17.99
C LEU A 164 -4.20 9.72 -17.88
N PRO A 165 -4.61 10.45 -16.83
CA PRO A 165 -4.17 11.82 -16.64
C PRO A 165 -2.67 11.87 -16.30
N LYS A 166 -2.02 13.01 -16.56
CA LYS A 166 -0.58 13.20 -16.28
C LYS A 166 -0.24 12.97 -14.81
N GLU A 167 -1.19 13.22 -13.91
CA GLU A 167 -1.10 12.99 -12.47
C GLU A 167 -0.91 11.51 -12.12
N ALA A 168 -1.32 10.58 -12.99
CA ALA A 168 -1.16 9.14 -12.84
C ALA A 168 0.20 8.60 -13.30
N LEU A 169 0.90 9.34 -14.16
CA LEU A 169 2.13 8.91 -14.83
C LEU A 169 3.31 9.83 -14.50
N GLN A 170 3.39 10.29 -13.25
CA GLN A 170 4.42 11.24 -12.82
C GLN A 170 5.81 10.61 -12.81
N GLU A 171 6.77 11.32 -13.41
CA GLU A 171 8.20 11.07 -13.25
C GLU A 171 8.80 12.17 -12.36
N ARG A 172 9.05 11.84 -11.09
CA ARG A 172 9.55 12.78 -10.08
C ARG A 172 10.40 12.02 -9.08
N ALA A 173 11.49 12.65 -8.61
CA ALA A 173 12.31 12.12 -7.54
C ALA A 173 11.46 11.85 -6.28
N GLY A 174 11.72 10.70 -5.63
CA GLY A 174 11.09 10.30 -4.38
C GLY A 174 10.81 8.80 -4.31
N CYS A 175 9.96 8.40 -3.39
CA CYS A 175 9.71 6.97 -3.12
C CYS A 175 8.65 6.38 -4.05
N TYR A 176 9.00 5.28 -4.72
CA TYR A 176 8.10 4.58 -5.65
C TYR A 176 6.76 4.16 -5.03
N VAL A 177 6.78 3.77 -3.74
CA VAL A 177 5.58 3.37 -2.99
C VAL A 177 4.53 4.48 -2.86
N LEU A 178 4.89 5.74 -3.14
CA LEU A 178 3.99 6.90 -3.19
C LEU A 178 3.62 7.29 -4.62
N GLY A 179 3.79 6.38 -5.59
CA GLY A 179 3.57 6.66 -7.02
C GLY A 179 4.60 7.61 -7.64
N ARG A 180 5.79 7.74 -7.04
CA ARG A 180 6.92 8.39 -7.72
C ARG A 180 7.49 7.41 -8.75
N HIS A 181 8.01 7.90 -9.88
CA HIS A 181 8.57 7.05 -10.94
C HIS A 181 7.55 6.12 -11.63
N MET A 182 6.35 6.65 -11.95
CA MET A 182 5.31 5.88 -12.64
C MET A 182 5.40 5.95 -14.17
N SER A 183 6.19 6.87 -14.73
CA SER A 183 6.49 6.90 -16.16
C SER A 183 7.35 5.70 -16.56
N LEU A 184 7.35 5.37 -17.85
CA LEU A 184 8.18 4.33 -18.46
C LEU A 184 9.26 4.94 -19.38
N GLY A 185 9.48 6.25 -19.30
CA GLY A 185 10.48 6.96 -20.11
C GLY A 185 10.04 7.26 -21.53
N GLU A 186 8.74 7.19 -21.85
CA GLU A 186 8.26 7.55 -23.18
C GLU A 186 8.52 9.03 -23.51
N ASN A 187 8.81 9.30 -24.78
CA ASN A 187 9.09 10.66 -25.21
C ASN A 187 7.82 11.52 -25.15
N ARG A 188 7.70 12.36 -24.12
CA ARG A 188 6.55 13.25 -23.87
C ARG A 188 6.23 14.24 -24.99
N ARG A 189 7.12 14.44 -25.96
CA ARG A 189 6.85 15.24 -27.17
C ARG A 189 5.99 14.51 -28.19
N LYS A 190 5.90 13.18 -28.13
CA LYS A 190 5.05 12.37 -29.01
C LYS A 190 3.61 12.41 -28.52
N LYS A 191 2.66 12.61 -29.44
CA LYS A 191 1.22 12.69 -29.14
C LYS A 191 0.68 11.49 -28.36
N ARG A 192 1.25 10.30 -28.56
CA ARG A 192 0.77 9.03 -27.97
C ARG A 192 1.52 8.60 -26.71
N ALA A 193 2.45 9.40 -26.19
CA ALA A 193 3.28 8.98 -25.05
C ALA A 193 2.46 8.57 -23.82
N TYR A 194 1.44 9.36 -23.46
CA TYR A 194 0.56 9.03 -22.35
C TYR A 194 -0.33 7.82 -22.63
N GLU A 195 -0.81 7.67 -23.87
CA GLU A 195 -1.63 6.52 -24.26
C GLU A 195 -0.85 5.21 -24.15
N ILE A 196 0.39 5.19 -24.61
CA ILE A 196 1.26 4.00 -24.56
C ILE A 196 1.52 3.58 -23.11
N GLU A 197 1.98 4.51 -22.26
CA GLU A 197 2.30 4.20 -20.86
C GLU A 197 1.07 3.81 -20.04
N SER A 198 -0.03 4.53 -20.25
CA SER A 198 -1.32 4.22 -19.61
C SER A 198 -1.78 2.82 -19.98
N THR A 199 -1.76 2.51 -21.29
CA THR A 199 -2.18 1.20 -21.79
C THR A 199 -1.32 0.09 -21.22
N PHE A 200 0.00 0.27 -21.18
CA PHE A 200 0.90 -0.72 -20.55
C PHE A 200 0.54 -0.98 -19.09
N ARG A 201 0.38 0.07 -18.27
CA ARG A 201 0.05 -0.05 -16.84
C ARG A 201 -1.28 -0.77 -16.65
N VAL A 202 -2.31 -0.40 -17.41
CA VAL A 202 -3.64 -1.02 -17.31
C VAL A 202 -3.63 -2.46 -17.80
N LEU A 203 -2.92 -2.78 -18.88
CA LEU A 203 -2.76 -4.16 -19.36
C LEU A 203 -2.04 -5.04 -18.33
N LYS A 204 -1.06 -4.49 -17.60
CA LYS A 204 -0.41 -5.22 -16.50
C LYS A 204 -1.41 -5.58 -15.40
N ILE A 205 -2.27 -4.64 -15.01
CA ILE A 205 -3.35 -4.89 -14.04
C ILE A 205 -4.30 -5.97 -14.57
N LYS A 206 -4.78 -5.83 -15.81
CA LYS A 206 -5.69 -6.80 -16.43
C LYS A 206 -5.10 -8.21 -16.45
N LYS A 207 -3.82 -8.35 -16.84
CA LYS A 207 -3.12 -9.63 -16.86
C LYS A 207 -3.09 -10.30 -15.49
N ILE A 208 -2.91 -9.52 -14.42
CA ILE A 208 -2.96 -10.05 -13.05
C ILE A 208 -4.38 -10.50 -12.71
N LEU A 209 -5.39 -9.69 -13.05
CA LEU A 209 -6.79 -10.03 -12.79
C LEU A 209 -7.25 -11.30 -13.53
N GLU A 210 -6.78 -11.52 -14.75
CA GLU A 210 -7.05 -12.73 -15.52
C GLU A 210 -6.51 -14.00 -14.84
N SER A 211 -5.46 -13.90 -14.02
CA SER A 211 -4.92 -15.04 -13.26
C SER A 211 -5.78 -15.47 -12.07
N HIS A 212 -6.79 -14.66 -11.69
CA HIS A 212 -7.73 -14.99 -10.61
C HIS A 212 -8.96 -15.78 -11.08
N LEU A 213 -9.15 -15.89 -12.40
CA LEU A 213 -10.24 -16.61 -13.06
C LEU A 213 -9.91 -18.10 -13.16
#